data_AF-A0A7S3J942-F1
#
_entry.id   AF-A0A7S3J942-F1
#
_cell.length_a   1.000
_cell.length_b   1.000
_cell.length_c   1.000
_cell.angle_alpha   90.00
_cell.angle_beta   90.00
_cell.angle_gamma   90.00
#
_symmetry.space_group_name_H-M   'P 1'
#
loop_
_entity.id
_entity.type
_entity.pdbx_description
1 polymer ?
#
loop_
_entity_poly.entity_id
_entity_poly.type
_entity_poly.pdbx_seq_one_letter_code
_entity_poly.pdbx_strand_id
1 'polypeptide(L)'
;WDPREAILIGKSYLYLKSLEYMFDSESTCKIMNPNNVGDLGTLSCNIIPTDETGEASECPEELIVDEDPRILLGKRIDFNIVITKANNLPENLCKDTYVK
;
A
#
# COMPACT_ATOMS: atom_id res chain seq x y z
N TRP A 1 4.00 34.82 0.95
CA TRP A 1 3.75 33.74 1.93
C TRP A 1 4.18 32.46 1.24
N ASP A 2 5.20 31.78 1.75
CA ASP A 2 5.69 30.54 1.14
C ASP A 2 4.81 29.37 1.62
N PRO A 3 4.37 28.47 0.72
CA PRO A 3 3.64 27.28 1.13
C PRO A 3 4.55 26.42 2.02
N ARG A 4 3.94 25.79 3.04
CA ARG A 4 4.69 24.94 3.96
C ARG A 4 5.27 23.74 3.22
N GLU A 5 6.57 23.49 3.40
CA GLU A 5 7.24 22.33 2.84
C GLU A 5 6.84 21.04 3.58
N ALA A 6 6.63 19.97 2.83
CA ALA A 6 6.31 18.66 3.38
C ALA A 6 7.52 18.08 4.11
N ILE A 7 7.31 17.56 5.32
CA ILE A 7 8.36 16.92 6.12
C ILE A 7 8.21 15.41 6.00
N LEU A 8 9.29 14.72 5.64
CA LEU A 8 9.31 13.26 5.63
C LEU A 8 9.30 12.73 7.08
N ILE A 9 8.18 12.14 7.49
CA ILE A 9 8.04 11.53 8.81
C ILE A 9 8.80 10.19 8.87
N GLY A 10 8.67 9.35 7.85
CA GLY A 10 9.30 8.04 7.80
C GLY A 10 8.98 7.26 6.54
N LYS A 11 9.43 6.01 6.49
CA LYS A 11 9.23 5.10 5.35
C LYS A 11 8.62 3.78 5.80
N SER A 12 7.71 3.24 5.00
CA SER A 12 7.11 1.93 5.20
C SER A 12 7.48 1.01 4.03
N TYR A 13 7.57 -0.29 4.30
CA TYR A 13 7.75 -1.31 3.27
C TYR A 13 6.57 -2.26 3.29
N LEU A 14 5.96 -2.45 2.13
CA LEU A 14 4.87 -3.37 1.91
C LEU A 14 5.41 -4.62 1.21
N TYR A 15 5.15 -5.78 1.80
CA TYR A 15 5.45 -7.05 1.16
C TYR A 15 4.20 -7.55 0.46
N LEU A 16 4.29 -7.67 -0.86
CA LEU A 16 3.22 -8.15 -1.72
C LEU A 16 3.16 -9.69 -1.70
N LYS A 17 2.96 -10.27 -0.52
CA LYS A 17 2.74 -11.71 -0.37
C LYS A 17 1.30 -12.04 -0.75
N SER A 18 1.08 -13.22 -1.32
CA SER A 18 -0.26 -13.74 -1.58
C SER A 18 -1.04 -13.02 -2.70
N LEU A 19 -0.34 -12.33 -3.60
CA LEU A 19 -0.95 -11.73 -4.81
C LEU A 19 -1.46 -12.80 -5.78
N GLU A 20 -0.96 -14.04 -5.68
CA GLU A 20 -1.38 -15.15 -6.53
C GLU A 20 -2.88 -15.45 -6.43
N TYR A 21 -3.52 -15.10 -5.32
CA TYR A 21 -4.96 -15.31 -5.14
C TYR A 21 -5.81 -14.24 -5.81
N MET A 22 -5.22 -13.14 -6.28
CA MET A 22 -5.93 -12.04 -6.93
C MET A 22 -7.17 -11.57 -6.16
N PHE A 23 -7.04 -11.42 -4.83
CA PHE A 23 -8.07 -10.89 -3.95
C PHE A 23 -7.59 -9.63 -3.23
N ASP A 24 -8.57 -8.86 -2.77
CA ASP A 24 -8.34 -7.72 -1.89
C ASP A 24 -7.60 -8.14 -0.63
N SER A 25 -6.50 -7.44 -0.35
CA SER A 25 -5.64 -7.73 0.79
C SER A 25 -5.34 -6.46 1.59
N GLU A 26 -5.85 -6.45 2.82
CA GLU A 26 -5.48 -5.43 3.79
C GLU A 26 -4.10 -5.71 4.38
N SER A 27 -3.25 -4.69 4.43
CA SER A 27 -1.93 -4.78 5.03
C SER A 27 -1.65 -3.57 5.92
N THR A 28 -1.00 -3.83 7.05
CA THR A 28 -0.54 -2.78 7.97
C THR A 28 0.97 -2.78 8.01
N CYS A 29 1.58 -1.68 7.56
CA CYS A 29 3.02 -1.51 7.52
C CYS A 29 3.48 -0.56 8.62
N LYS A 30 4.62 -0.88 9.25
CA LYS A 30 5.26 0.02 10.21
C LYS A 30 5.96 1.17 9.49
N ILE A 31 5.79 2.38 10.01
CA ILE A 31 6.51 3.56 9.55
C ILE A 31 7.83 3.61 10.31
N MET A 32 8.92 3.38 9.60
CA MET A 32 10.26 3.39 10.18
C MET A 32 10.82 4.81 10.20
N ASN A 33 11.47 5.13 11.32
CA ASN A 33 12.16 6.39 11.50
C ASN A 33 13.33 6.50 10.49
N PRO A 34 13.51 7.64 9.80
CA PRO A 34 14.66 7.86 8.91
C PRO A 34 16.02 7.64 9.60
N ASN A 35 16.08 7.83 10.91
CA ASN A 35 17.27 7.62 11.72
C ASN A 35 17.40 6.18 12.28
N ASN A 36 16.51 5.26 11.88
CA ASN A 36 16.42 3.86 12.34
C ASN A 36 16.26 3.70 13.87
N VAL A 37 15.75 4.72 14.56
CA VAL A 37 15.42 4.65 15.99
C VAL A 37 13.91 4.50 16.16
N GLY A 38 13.47 3.25 16.35
CA GLY A 38 12.08 2.90 16.65
C GLY A 38 11.09 3.08 15.49
N ASP A 39 9.86 2.64 15.74
CA ASP A 39 8.72 2.79 14.83
C ASP A 39 7.99 4.10 15.16
N LEU A 40 7.61 4.88 14.14
CA LEU A 40 6.93 6.18 14.27
C LEU A 40 5.41 6.09 14.09
N GLY A 41 4.87 4.89 13.92
CA GLY A 41 3.45 4.66 13.68
C GLY A 41 3.22 3.53 12.68
N THR A 42 1.98 3.44 12.20
CA THR A 42 1.59 2.45 11.18
C THR A 42 0.80 3.08 10.05
N LEU A 43 0.94 2.48 8.88
CA LEU A 43 0.19 2.81 7.67
C LEU A 43 -0.66 1.59 7.30
N SER A 44 -1.97 1.75 7.27
CA SER A 44 -2.90 0.76 6.76
C SER A 44 -3.13 1.02 5.28
N CYS A 45 -3.00 -0.03 4.48
CA CYS A 45 -3.20 -0.01 3.04
C CYS A 45 -4.04 -1.20 2.60
N ASN A 46 -4.76 -1.04 1.51
CA ASN A 46 -5.47 -2.10 0.81
C ASN A 46 -4.81 -2.32 -0.55
N ILE A 47 -4.60 -3.59 -0.91
CA ILE A 47 -4.09 -4.00 -2.21
C ILE A 47 -5.26 -4.62 -2.96
N ILE A 48 -5.67 -4.00 -4.05
CA ILE A 48 -6.88 -4.37 -4.81
C ILE A 48 -6.45 -4.76 -6.22
N PRO A 49 -6.76 -5.97 -6.71
CA PRO A 49 -6.52 -6.34 -8.10
C PRO A 49 -7.24 -5.38 -9.04
N THR A 50 -6.61 -5.03 -10.16
CA THR A 50 -7.19 -4.10 -11.12
C THR A 50 -6.73 -4.42 -12.55
N ASP A 51 -7.12 -3.59 -13.50
CA ASP A 51 -6.72 -3.67 -14.90
C ASP A 51 -5.60 -2.68 -15.23
N GLU A 52 -5.18 -2.62 -16.50
CA GLU A 52 -4.13 -1.72 -16.94
C GLU A 52 -4.46 -0.22 -16.81
N THR A 53 -5.74 0.12 -16.60
CA THR A 53 -6.22 1.49 -16.40
C THR A 53 -6.35 1.87 -14.93
N GLY A 54 -6.37 0.87 -14.03
CA GLY A 54 -6.57 1.07 -12.60
C GLY A 54 -8.03 1.29 -12.20
N GLU A 55 -9.00 1.13 -13.10
CA GLU A 55 -10.41 1.39 -12.82
C GLU A 55 -11.21 0.13 -12.48
N ALA A 56 -10.79 -1.05 -12.96
CA ALA A 56 -11.49 -2.29 -12.62
C ALA A 56 -11.38 -2.58 -11.12
N SER A 57 -12.53 -2.78 -10.47
CA SER A 57 -12.65 -3.20 -9.07
C SER A 57 -12.84 -4.70 -8.90
N GLU A 58 -13.00 -5.44 -10.01
CA GLU A 58 -13.24 -6.88 -10.00
C GLU A 58 -12.07 -7.57 -10.72
N CYS A 59 -11.47 -8.56 -10.04
CA CYS A 59 -10.49 -9.41 -10.68
C CYS A 59 -11.18 -10.17 -11.83
N PRO A 60 -10.65 -10.14 -13.07
CA PRO A 60 -11.13 -11.00 -14.13
C PRO A 60 -11.11 -12.46 -13.66
N GLU A 61 -12.21 -13.20 -13.79
CA GLU A 61 -12.30 -14.61 -13.36
C GLU A 61 -11.16 -15.47 -13.95
N GLU A 62 -10.68 -15.12 -15.15
CA GLU A 62 -9.57 -15.78 -15.84
C GLU A 62 -8.20 -15.66 -15.14
N LEU A 63 -8.08 -14.72 -14.19
CA LEU A 63 -6.87 -14.49 -13.40
C LEU A 63 -6.99 -15.04 -11.97
N ILE A 64 -8.18 -15.48 -11.54
CA ILE A 64 -8.35 -16.12 -10.23
C ILE A 64 -7.66 -17.49 -10.27
N VAL A 65 -6.58 -17.64 -9.50
CA VAL A 65 -5.76 -18.84 -9.51
C VAL A 65 -6.13 -19.74 -8.34
N ASP A 66 -7.11 -20.60 -8.55
CA ASP A 66 -7.55 -21.54 -7.51
C ASP A 66 -6.67 -22.80 -7.40
N GLU A 67 -5.84 -23.12 -8.42
CA GLU A 67 -5.12 -24.40 -8.48
C GLU A 67 -3.57 -24.31 -8.60
N ASP A 68 -3.01 -23.46 -9.47
CA ASP A 68 -1.56 -23.43 -9.70
C ASP A 68 -1.00 -22.02 -9.97
N PRO A 69 -0.24 -21.41 -9.04
CA PRO A 69 0.31 -20.06 -9.19
C PRO A 69 1.29 -19.91 -10.36
N ARG A 70 1.84 -21.02 -10.89
CA ARG A 70 2.76 -20.99 -12.04
C ARG A 70 2.08 -20.48 -13.32
N ILE A 71 0.75 -20.49 -13.40
CA ILE A 71 0.03 -19.95 -14.57
C ILE A 71 0.18 -18.43 -14.71
N LEU A 72 0.60 -17.73 -13.65
CA LEU A 72 0.87 -16.29 -13.67
C LEU A 72 2.26 -15.97 -14.22
N LEU A 73 3.13 -16.97 -14.42
CA LEU A 73 4.47 -16.74 -14.94
C LEU A 73 4.40 -16.17 -16.36
N GLY A 74 4.97 -14.97 -16.52
CA GLY A 74 4.95 -14.24 -17.80
C GLY A 74 3.64 -13.50 -18.10
N LYS A 75 2.64 -13.56 -17.20
CA LYS A 75 1.43 -12.74 -17.29
C LYS A 75 1.63 -11.40 -16.61
N ARG A 76 1.00 -10.36 -17.15
CA ARG A 76 0.85 -9.06 -16.48
C ARG A 76 -0.30 -9.16 -15.49
N ILE A 77 -0.08 -8.63 -14.30
CA ILE A 77 -1.08 -8.45 -13.25
C ILE A 77 -0.96 -7.00 -12.76
N ASP A 78 -2.10 -6.35 -12.52
CA ASP A 78 -2.16 -4.96 -12.11
C ASP A 78 -2.88 -4.89 -10.75
N PHE A 79 -2.38 -4.02 -9.86
CA PHE A 79 -2.94 -3.81 -8.52
C PHE A 79 -2.95 -2.34 -8.15
N ASN A 80 -4.03 -1.89 -7.53
CA ASN A 80 -4.14 -0.61 -6.86
C ASN A 80 -3.71 -0.74 -5.39
N ILE A 81 -2.80 0.13 -4.94
CA ILE A 81 -2.40 0.23 -3.54
C ILE A 81 -3.04 1.49 -2.96
N VAL A 82 -4.06 1.30 -2.12
CA VAL A 82 -4.82 2.39 -1.52
C VAL A 82 -4.39 2.55 -0.07
N ILE A 83 -3.82 3.71 0.28
CA ILE A 83 -3.54 4.05 1.68
C ILE A 83 -4.85 4.45 2.35
N THR A 84 -5.31 3.66 3.31
CA THR A 84 -6.60 3.89 3.95
C THR A 84 -6.48 4.74 5.21
N LYS A 85 -5.46 4.49 6.04
CA LYS A 85 -5.26 5.17 7.34
C LYS A 85 -3.80 5.23 7.74
N ALA A 86 -3.43 6.23 8.53
CA ALA A 86 -2.18 6.27 9.27
C ALA A 86 -2.50 6.42 10.77
N ASN A 87 -1.85 5.62 11.62
CA ASN A 87 -2.13 5.57 13.06
C ASN A 87 -0.86 5.79 13.88
N ASN A 88 -1.03 6.32 15.09
CA ASN A 88 0.03 6.52 16.08
C ASN A 88 1.21 7.34 15.56
N LEU A 89 0.93 8.35 14.73
CA LEU A 89 1.95 9.25 14.21
C LEU A 89 2.45 10.23 15.29
N PRO A 90 3.68 10.77 15.18
CA PRO A 90 4.23 11.69 16.18
C PRO A 90 3.49 13.03 16.15
N GLU A 91 2.86 13.41 17.27
CA GLU A 91 2.06 14.65 17.39
C GLU A 91 2.84 15.93 17.05
N ASN A 92 4.15 15.92 17.28
CA ASN A 92 5.04 17.04 16.98
C ASN A 92 5.29 17.23 15.47
N LEU A 93 5.08 16.19 14.66
CA LEU A 93 5.30 16.21 13.20
C LEU A 93 3.99 16.28 12.41
N CYS A 94 2.85 15.95 13.01
CA CYS A 94 1.56 15.81 12.33
C CYS A 94 0.59 16.97 12.57
N LYS A 95 1.09 18.21 12.55
CA LYS A 95 0.24 19.39 12.80
C LYS A 95 -0.63 19.81 11.61
N ASP A 96 -0.32 19.32 10.41
CA ASP A 96 -1.11 19.51 9.17
C ASP A 96 -0.80 18.37 8.20
N THR A 97 -1.31 17.15 8.45
CA THR A 97 -1.17 16.03 7.52
C THR A 97 -1.93 16.31 6.23
N TYR A 98 -1.20 16.72 5.18
CA TYR A 98 -1.72 16.76 3.82
C TYR A 98 -1.62 15.37 3.19
N VAL A 99 -2.76 14.78 2.86
CA VAL A 99 -2.84 13.63 1.94
C VAL A 99 -3.28 14.21 0.60
N LYS A 100 -2.47 14.07 -0.44
CA LYS A 100 -2.83 14.44 -1.81
C LYS A 100 -3.10 13.18 -2.61
#